data_AF-A0A2A4LI14-F1
#
_entry.id   AF-A0A2A4LI14-F1
#
_cell.length_a   1.000
_cell.length_b   1.000
_cell.length_c   1.000
_cell.angle_alpha   90.00
_cell.angle_beta   90.00
_cell.angle_gamma   90.00
#
_symmetry.space_group_name_H-M   'P 1'
#
loop_
_entity.id
_entity.type
_entity.pdbx_description
1 polymer ?
#
loop_
_entity_poly.entity_id
_entity_poly.type
_entity_poly.pdbx_seq_one_letter_code
_entity_poly.pdbx_strand_id
1 'polypeptide(L)'
;MFKDYLLIAAFLFIPALAFILHAWQYNIRPLFIPRAEIEKLATQLIEIHGDGAYDFVYMHEDRAWRYGETYERGKWKKVGKAIRNKQTHLYGRRA
;
A
#
# COMPACT_ATOMS: atom_id res chain seq x y z
N MET A 1 -2.58 -40.76 -17.42
CA MET A 1 -3.76 -39.86 -17.42
C MET A 1 -4.02 -39.21 -16.06
N PHE A 2 -4.50 -39.89 -15.01
CA PHE A 2 -4.85 -39.23 -13.74
C PHE A 2 -3.67 -38.47 -13.07
N LYS A 3 -2.46 -39.04 -13.09
CA LYS A 3 -1.24 -38.40 -12.57
C LYS A 3 -0.86 -37.13 -13.33
N ASP A 4 -1.13 -37.07 -14.63
CA ASP A 4 -0.78 -35.92 -15.48
C ASP A 4 -1.64 -34.71 -15.12
N TYR A 5 -2.93 -34.93 -14.82
CA TYR A 5 -3.82 -33.89 -14.32
C TYR A 5 -3.43 -33.38 -12.92
N LEU A 6 -2.95 -34.26 -12.04
CA LEU A 6 -2.44 -33.83 -10.72
C LEU A 6 -1.19 -32.95 -10.83
N LEU A 7 -0.29 -33.28 -11.76
CA LEU A 7 0.91 -32.48 -12.01
C LEU A 7 0.56 -31.11 -12.60
N ILE A 8 -0.37 -31.06 -13.56
CA ILE A 8 -0.85 -29.79 -14.15
C ILE A 8 -1.57 -28.95 -13.08
N ALA A 9 -2.43 -29.57 -12.26
CA ALA A 9 -3.12 -28.88 -11.19
C ALA A 9 -2.14 -28.31 -10.16
N ALA A 10 -1.12 -29.06 -9.74
CA ALA A 10 -0.09 -28.58 -8.83
C ALA A 10 0.73 -27.43 -9.44
N PHE A 11 1.08 -27.52 -10.72
CA PHE A 11 1.84 -26.49 -11.43
C PHE A 11 1.08 -25.16 -11.55
N LEU A 12 -0.25 -25.21 -11.70
CA LEU A 12 -1.10 -24.02 -11.73
C LEU A 12 -1.46 -23.50 -10.34
N PHE A 13 -1.62 -24.40 -9.36
CA PHE A 13 -2.07 -24.05 -8.02
C PHE A 13 -1.03 -23.23 -7.26
N ILE A 14 0.26 -23.58 -7.35
CA ILE A 14 1.34 -22.88 -6.65
C ILE A 14 1.42 -21.39 -7.05
N PRO A 15 1.51 -21.01 -8.34
CA PRO A 15 1.54 -19.60 -8.74
C PRO A 15 0.22 -18.88 -8.45
N ALA A 16 -0.94 -19.55 -8.60
CA ALA A 16 -2.22 -18.96 -8.25
C ALA A 16 -2.31 -18.63 -6.75
N LEU A 17 -1.87 -19.54 -5.88
CA LEU A 17 -1.80 -19.33 -4.45
C LEU A 17 -0.85 -18.19 -4.08
N ALA A 18 0.34 -18.15 -4.69
CA ALA A 18 1.30 -17.07 -4.50
C ALA A 18 0.70 -15.70 -4.88
N PHE A 19 0.00 -15.63 -6.02
CA PHE A 19 -0.68 -14.41 -6.46
C PHE A 19 -1.78 -13.96 -5.50
N ILE A 20 -2.59 -14.90 -5.01
CA ILE A 20 -3.65 -14.62 -4.02
C ILE A 20 -3.05 -14.08 -2.72
N LEU A 21 -1.99 -14.71 -2.20
CA LEU A 21 -1.32 -14.25 -0.98
C LEU A 21 -0.72 -12.85 -1.16
N HIS A 22 -0.09 -12.59 -2.31
CA HIS A 22 0.46 -11.29 -2.64
C HIS A 22 -0.65 -10.21 -2.71
N ALA A 23 -1.75 -10.50 -3.39
CA ALA A 23 -2.91 -9.60 -3.47
C ALA A 23 -3.56 -9.35 -2.10
N TRP A 24 -3.62 -10.36 -1.24
CA TRP A 24 -4.11 -10.24 0.13
C TRP A 24 -3.21 -9.34 0.99
N GLN A 25 -1.88 -9.52 0.92
CA GLN A 25 -0.92 -8.68 1.64
C GLN A 25 -0.96 -7.21 1.19
N TYR A 26 -1.25 -6.96 -0.08
CA TYR A 26 -1.33 -5.61 -0.63
C TYR A 26 -2.65 -4.90 -0.31
N ASN A 27 -3.78 -5.60 -0.43
CA ASN A 27 -5.11 -4.96 -0.36
C ASN A 27 -5.77 -5.12 1.01
N ILE A 28 -5.71 -6.32 1.59
CA ILE A 28 -6.50 -6.68 2.77
C ILE A 28 -5.73 -6.39 4.04
N ARG A 29 -4.46 -6.82 4.11
CA ARG A 29 -3.64 -6.60 5.31
C ARG A 29 -3.55 -5.12 5.73
N PRO A 30 -3.38 -4.14 4.81
CA PRO A 30 -3.35 -2.74 5.19
C PRO A 30 -4.72 -2.17 5.60
N LEU A 31 -5.84 -2.88 5.39
CA LEU A 31 -7.16 -2.48 5.91
C LEU A 31 -7.28 -2.69 7.42
N PHE A 32 -6.45 -3.55 8.00
CA PHE A 32 -6.39 -3.69 9.46
C PHE A 32 -5.65 -2.55 10.15
N ILE A 33 -4.96 -1.67 9.40
CA ILE A 33 -4.40 -0.45 9.97
C ILE A 33 -5.58 0.50 10.26
N PRO A 34 -5.83 0.88 11.52
CA PRO A 34 -6.90 1.78 11.86
C PRO A 34 -6.79 3.08 11.06
N ARG A 35 -7.90 3.56 10.51
CA ARG A 35 -7.93 4.79 9.71
C ARG A 35 -7.36 5.98 10.48
N ALA A 36 -7.61 6.05 11.80
CA ALA A 36 -7.06 7.06 12.68
C ALA A 36 -5.53 7.06 12.72
N GLU A 37 -4.88 5.90 12.65
CA GLU A 37 -3.41 5.81 12.61
C GLU A 37 -2.86 6.34 11.28
N ILE A 38 -3.50 6.00 10.16
CA ILE A 38 -3.14 6.53 8.84
C ILE A 38 -3.28 8.05 8.81
N GLU A 39 -4.38 8.59 9.37
CA GLU A 39 -4.63 10.02 9.42
C GLU A 39 -3.68 10.76 10.37
N LYS A 40 -3.32 10.13 11.50
CA LYS A 40 -2.30 10.65 12.42
C LYS A 40 -0.94 10.70 11.74
N LEU A 41 -0.52 9.61 11.09
CA LEU A 41 0.76 9.56 10.38
C LEU A 41 0.82 10.57 9.23
N ALA A 42 -0.26 10.71 8.46
CA ALA A 42 -0.36 11.72 7.42
C ALA A 42 -0.24 13.15 8.00
N THR A 43 -0.86 13.41 9.15
CA THR A 43 -0.78 14.72 9.81
C THR A 43 0.63 15.00 10.30
N GLN A 44 1.28 14.03 10.93
CA GLN A 44 2.69 14.14 11.34
C GLN A 44 3.63 14.38 10.16
N LEU A 45 3.43 13.68 9.04
CA LEU A 45 4.25 13.89 7.84
C LEU A 45 4.04 15.28 7.23
N ILE A 46 2.81 15.77 7.20
CA ILE A 46 2.53 17.15 6.77
C ILE A 46 3.16 18.16 7.73
N GLU A 47 3.16 17.91 9.03
CA GLU A 47 3.79 18.80 10.02
C GLU A 47 5.31 18.85 9.87
N ILE A 48 5.96 17.70 9.61
CA ILE A 48 7.42 17.59 9.49
C ILE A 48 7.92 18.09 8.13
N HIS A 49 7.21 17.75 7.04
CA HIS A 49 7.69 17.97 5.67
C HIS A 49 6.89 19.02 4.89
N GLY A 50 5.80 19.54 5.46
CA GLY A 50 4.94 20.53 4.81
C GLY A 50 4.42 20.03 3.46
N ASP A 51 4.70 20.80 2.43
CA ASP A 51 4.28 20.53 1.05
C ASP A 51 5.00 19.28 0.48
N GLY A 52 6.22 18.99 0.94
CA GLY A 52 7.03 17.84 0.55
C GLY A 52 6.61 16.51 1.18
N ALA A 53 5.59 16.50 2.04
CA ALA A 53 5.10 15.29 2.70
C ALA A 53 4.66 14.20 1.71
N TYR A 54 4.13 14.61 0.55
CA TYR A 54 3.73 13.67 -0.49
C TYR A 54 4.94 12.99 -1.16
N ASP A 55 6.01 13.74 -1.43
CA ASP A 55 7.24 13.23 -2.03
C ASP A 55 7.95 12.23 -1.11
N PHE A 56 7.93 12.49 0.20
CA PHE A 56 8.44 11.56 1.21
C PHE A 56 7.71 10.21 1.13
N VAL A 57 6.38 10.23 1.06
CA VAL A 57 5.58 9.00 0.95
C VAL A 57 5.83 8.28 -0.37
N TYR A 58 5.94 9.02 -1.48
CA TYR A 58 6.23 8.44 -2.78
C TYR A 58 7.58 7.70 -2.78
N MET A 59 8.62 8.29 -2.20
CA MET A 59 9.93 7.66 -2.05
C MET A 59 9.86 6.37 -1.22
N HIS A 60 9.07 6.35 -0.14
CA HIS A 60 8.91 5.17 0.70
C HIS A 60 8.07 4.07 0.05
N GLU A 61 7.04 4.43 -0.71
CA GLU A 61 6.26 3.47 -1.51
C GLU A 61 7.14 2.81 -2.58
N ASP A 62 7.95 3.59 -3.29
CA ASP A 62 8.89 3.13 -4.31
C ASP A 62 9.99 2.24 -3.71
N ARG A 63 10.51 2.60 -2.53
CA ARG A 63 11.41 1.74 -1.76
C ARG A 63 10.75 0.40 -1.41
N ALA A 64 9.56 0.44 -0.82
CA ALA A 64 8.83 -0.77 -0.46
C ALA A 64 8.55 -1.67 -1.69
N TRP A 65 8.32 -1.07 -2.87
CA TRP A 65 8.19 -1.82 -4.11
C TRP A 65 9.50 -2.52 -4.52
N ARG A 66 10.64 -1.81 -4.49
CA ARG A 66 11.95 -2.40 -4.85
C ARG A 66 12.35 -3.56 -3.94
N TYR A 67 12.01 -3.49 -2.66
CA TYR A 67 12.33 -4.55 -1.68
C TYR A 67 11.23 -5.63 -1.56
N GLY A 68 10.18 -5.58 -2.38
CA GLY A 68 9.08 -6.56 -2.34
C GLY A 68 8.23 -6.50 -1.07
N GLU A 69 8.31 -5.40 -0.31
CA GLU A 69 7.57 -5.16 0.94
C GLU A 69 6.12 -4.77 0.64
N THR A 70 5.35 -5.76 0.21
CA THR A 70 3.99 -5.61 -0.32
C THR A 70 3.04 -4.93 0.68
N TYR A 71 3.18 -5.23 1.96
CA TYR A 71 2.42 -4.61 3.05
C TYR A 71 2.77 -3.12 3.23
N GLU A 72 4.06 -2.78 3.31
CA GLU A 72 4.51 -1.39 3.47
C GLU A 72 4.10 -0.56 2.25
N ARG A 73 4.21 -1.11 1.03
CA ARG A 73 3.73 -0.46 -0.19
C ARG A 73 2.24 -0.10 -0.09
N GLY A 74 1.40 -1.04 0.35
CA GLY A 74 -0.04 -0.80 0.54
C GLY A 74 -0.35 0.24 1.63
N LYS A 75 0.42 0.25 2.71
CA LYS A 75 0.35 1.26 3.78
C LYS A 75 0.72 2.65 3.28
N TRP A 76 1.86 2.81 2.60
CA TRP A 76 2.29 4.12 2.05
C TRP A 76 1.29 4.68 1.05
N LYS A 77 0.68 3.84 0.20
CA LYS A 77 -0.39 4.27 -0.71
C LYS A 77 -1.59 4.86 0.03
N LYS A 78 -1.99 4.29 1.17
CA LYS A 78 -3.09 4.83 2.00
C LYS A 78 -2.71 6.14 2.68
N VAL A 79 -1.50 6.23 3.20
CA VAL A 79 -0.96 7.46 3.80
C VAL A 79 -0.91 8.58 2.75
N GLY A 80 -0.39 8.29 1.55
CA GLY A 80 -0.33 9.24 0.44
C GLY A 80 -1.72 9.73 0.00
N LYS A 81 -2.72 8.84 -0.01
CA LYS A 81 -4.12 9.23 -0.25
C LYS A 81 -4.64 10.18 0.84
N ALA A 82 -4.32 9.91 2.11
CA ALA A 82 -4.72 10.77 3.23
C ALA A 82 -4.04 12.15 3.18
N ILE A 83 -2.74 12.19 2.85
CA ILE A 83 -1.99 13.44 2.68
C ILE A 83 -2.59 14.28 1.56
N ARG A 84 -2.82 13.68 0.39
CA ARG A 84 -3.42 14.38 -0.76
C ARG A 84 -4.77 14.98 -0.41
N ASN A 85 -5.65 14.21 0.23
CA ASN A 85 -6.96 14.70 0.68
C ASN A 85 -6.84 15.89 1.64
N LYS A 86 -5.88 15.85 2.59
CA LYS A 86 -5.64 16.93 3.54
C LYS A 86 -5.05 18.17 2.86
N GLN A 87 -4.03 18.02 2.02
CA GLN A 87 -3.41 19.12 1.28
C GLN A 87 -4.41 19.80 0.34
N THR A 88 -5.22 19.05 -0.43
CA THR A 88 -6.28 19.64 -1.27
C THR A 88 -7.23 20.50 -0.44
N HIS A 89 -7.62 20.05 0.74
CA HIS A 89 -8.47 20.84 1.64
C HIS A 89 -7.73 22.04 2.27
N LEU A 90 -6.43 21.95 2.53
CA LEU A 90 -5.62 23.07 3.02
C LEU A 90 -5.43 24.17 1.97
N TYR A 91 -5.18 23.82 0.71
CA TYR A 91 -5.06 24.79 -0.38
C TYR A 91 -6.41 25.35 -0.83
N GLY A 92 -7.47 24.54 -0.85
CA GLY A 92 -8.82 25.00 -1.15
C GLY A 92 -9.43 25.94 -0.09
N ARG A 93 -8.86 26.00 1.11
CA ARG A 93 -9.27 26.91 2.20
C ARG A 93 -8.47 28.23 2.20
N ARG A 94 -7.43 28.35 1.36
CA ARG A 94 -6.59 29.57 1.22
C ARG A 94 -6.92 30.40 -0.03
N ALA A 95 -7.87 29.96 -0.86
CA ALA A 95 -8.44 30.71 -1.98
C ALA A 95 -9.72 31.42 -1.52
#